data_AF-A0A959UNT0-F1
#
_entry.id   AF-A0A959UNT0-F1
#
_cell.length_a   1.000
_cell.length_b   1.000
_cell.length_c   1.000
_cell.angle_alpha   90.00
_cell.angle_beta   90.00
_cell.angle_gamma   90.00
#
_symmetry.space_group_name_H-M   'P 1'
#
loop_
_entity.id
_entity.type
_entity.pdbx_description
1 polymer ?
#
loop_
_entity_poly.entity_id
_entity_poly.type
_entity_poly.pdbx_seq_one_letter_code
_entity_poly.pdbx_strand_id
1 'polypeptide(L)'
;TVASTRSRVVHRAPASGVNVLSASVSPPIAALQAGLQVDLIPSQTNTGPVTLSLNGTSPAQVLWRGTLPLDSGDLSPGVPVPLVYDGASFQWVGERAGACPPGFIPLSREVCIQALPNDSSTFWQAVLQCGDMDARLCTFSEWTAGCSMTGEFFSTVEGYEWVDHAANDQDKAKVLGLNSVTLVVSCDGGSHRIPSVEVRSRCCKTR
;
A
#
# COMPACT_ATOMS: atom_id res chain seq x y z
N THR A 1 17.02 -41.31 7.73
CA THR A 1 16.88 -40.50 6.49
C THR A 1 15.96 -39.31 6.76
N VAL A 2 16.52 -38.23 7.31
CA VAL A 2 15.80 -36.98 7.66
C VAL A 2 16.66 -35.78 7.25
N ALA A 3 17.31 -35.86 6.08
CA ALA A 3 18.22 -34.83 5.58
C ALA A 3 17.85 -34.30 4.18
N SER A 4 16.66 -34.65 3.67
CA SER A 4 16.22 -34.26 2.31
C SER A 4 15.06 -33.26 2.30
N THR A 5 14.73 -32.62 3.41
CA THR A 5 13.56 -31.72 3.42
C THR A 5 13.86 -30.47 4.22
N ARG A 6 14.05 -29.34 3.50
CA ARG A 6 14.06 -27.92 3.93
C ARG A 6 15.36 -27.11 3.74
N SER A 7 16.06 -27.29 2.62
CA SER A 7 16.77 -26.14 2.02
C SER A 7 16.14 -25.86 0.66
N ARG A 8 14.99 -25.18 0.66
CA ARG A 8 14.42 -24.61 -0.55
C ARG A 8 15.11 -23.28 -0.73
N VAL A 9 16.09 -23.22 -1.63
CA VAL A 9 16.82 -21.99 -1.92
C VAL A 9 15.87 -21.06 -2.65
N VAL A 10 15.47 -19.96 -2.00
CA VAL A 10 14.75 -18.87 -2.64
C VAL A 10 15.78 -17.94 -3.26
N HIS A 11 15.76 -17.81 -4.58
CA HIS A 11 16.69 -16.93 -5.27
C HIS A 11 16.21 -15.48 -5.20
N ARG A 12 17.08 -14.57 -4.77
CA ARG A 12 16.81 -13.13 -4.85
C ARG A 12 17.23 -12.60 -6.21
N ALA A 13 16.30 -11.97 -6.93
CA ALA A 13 16.48 -11.57 -8.33
C ALA A 13 16.17 -10.08 -8.53
N PRO A 14 17.16 -9.19 -8.39
CA PRO A 14 17.03 -7.80 -8.82
C PRO A 14 16.70 -7.75 -10.32
N ALA A 15 15.62 -7.06 -10.68
CA ALA A 15 15.11 -7.00 -12.04
C ALA A 15 15.26 -5.59 -12.63
N SER A 16 15.75 -5.54 -13.86
CA SER A 16 15.75 -4.33 -14.70
C SER A 16 14.63 -4.39 -15.74
N GLY A 17 14.14 -3.22 -16.17
CA GLY A 17 13.02 -3.08 -17.11
C GLY A 17 11.73 -2.58 -16.43
N VAL A 18 10.66 -2.46 -17.23
CA VAL A 18 9.34 -1.96 -16.80
C VAL A 18 8.28 -3.06 -16.93
N ASN A 19 7.97 -3.47 -18.17
CA ASN A 19 7.02 -4.57 -18.46
C ASN A 19 7.73 -5.82 -19.01
N VAL A 20 8.94 -5.66 -19.52
CA VAL A 20 9.82 -6.76 -19.95
C VAL A 20 11.00 -6.75 -18.98
N LEU A 21 10.96 -7.67 -18.03
CA LEU A 21 11.93 -7.74 -16.95
C LEU A 21 13.02 -8.75 -17.27
N SER A 22 14.25 -8.37 -16.95
CA SER A 22 15.39 -9.27 -16.94
C SER A 22 16.02 -9.28 -15.56
N ALA A 23 16.30 -10.47 -15.04
CA ALA A 23 17.02 -10.63 -13.79
C ALA A 23 18.02 -11.79 -13.89
N SER A 24 19.02 -11.78 -13.04
CA SER A 24 20.00 -12.86 -12.92
C SER A 24 20.04 -13.36 -11.49
N VAL A 25 20.04 -14.67 -11.32
CA VAL A 25 20.21 -15.29 -10.01
C VAL A 25 21.52 -16.09 -9.96
N SER A 26 22.00 -16.33 -8.75
CA SER A 26 23.16 -17.18 -8.48
C SER A 26 22.74 -18.32 -7.52
N PRO A 27 23.10 -19.58 -7.79
CA PRO A 27 23.71 -20.07 -9.04
C PRO A 27 22.82 -19.83 -10.28
N PRO A 28 23.40 -19.69 -11.49
CA PRO A 28 22.64 -19.38 -12.69
C PRO A 28 21.71 -20.54 -13.09
N ILE A 29 20.51 -20.18 -13.55
CA ILE A 29 19.51 -21.14 -14.00
C ILE A 29 19.63 -21.32 -15.51
N ALA A 30 19.85 -22.55 -15.96
CA ALA A 30 19.95 -22.87 -17.39
C ALA A 30 18.59 -23.04 -18.07
N ALA A 31 17.56 -23.47 -17.32
CA ALA A 31 16.19 -23.64 -17.81
C ALA A 31 15.19 -23.46 -16.67
N LEU A 32 14.02 -22.90 -16.99
CA LEU A 32 12.92 -22.78 -16.05
C LEU A 32 12.28 -24.16 -15.80
N GLN A 33 12.14 -24.54 -14.54
CA GLN A 33 11.51 -25.78 -14.12
C GLN A 33 10.35 -25.47 -13.17
N ALA A 34 9.25 -26.22 -13.30
CA ALA A 34 8.09 -26.07 -12.43
C ALA A 34 8.52 -26.23 -10.95
N GLY A 35 8.04 -25.34 -10.09
CA GLY A 35 8.39 -25.27 -8.67
C GLY A 35 9.57 -24.36 -8.33
N LEU A 36 10.28 -23.81 -9.33
CA LEU A 36 11.32 -22.78 -9.15
C LEU A 36 10.76 -21.57 -8.39
N GLN A 37 11.43 -21.16 -7.32
CA GLN A 37 11.03 -20.00 -6.51
C GLN A 37 12.02 -18.86 -6.63
N VAL A 38 11.50 -17.65 -6.79
CA VAL A 38 12.29 -16.45 -6.96
C VAL A 38 11.62 -15.28 -6.23
N ASP A 39 12.37 -14.57 -5.41
CA ASP A 39 11.99 -13.25 -4.91
C ASP A 39 12.48 -12.20 -5.91
N LEU A 40 11.59 -11.81 -6.81
CA LEU A 40 11.85 -10.76 -7.79
C LEU A 40 11.85 -9.40 -7.09
N ILE A 41 12.86 -8.56 -7.35
CA ILE A 41 12.92 -7.20 -6.81
C ILE A 41 12.93 -6.23 -7.99
N PRO A 42 11.77 -5.63 -8.34
CA PRO A 42 11.67 -4.67 -9.44
C PRO A 42 12.49 -3.40 -9.17
N SER A 43 13.04 -2.78 -10.22
CA SER A 43 13.69 -1.47 -10.14
C SER A 43 12.76 -0.31 -10.54
N GLN A 44 11.67 -0.61 -11.25
CA GLN A 44 10.68 0.35 -11.73
C GLN A 44 9.27 -0.20 -11.53
N THR A 45 8.30 0.72 -11.48
CA THR A 45 6.87 0.38 -11.50
C THR A 45 6.48 -0.08 -12.90
N ASN A 46 5.74 -1.18 -13.01
CA ASN A 46 5.22 -1.65 -14.31
C ASN A 46 4.04 -0.78 -14.77
N THR A 47 3.80 -0.72 -16.08
CA THR A 47 2.71 0.04 -16.69
C THR A 47 1.67 -0.84 -17.39
N GLY A 48 1.79 -2.16 -17.26
CA GLY A 48 0.88 -3.15 -17.84
C GLY A 48 1.37 -4.58 -17.62
N PRO A 49 0.95 -5.55 -18.46
CA PRO A 49 1.34 -6.95 -18.34
C PRO A 49 2.85 -7.15 -18.35
N VAL A 50 3.33 -8.05 -17.47
CA VAL A 50 4.76 -8.24 -17.23
C VAL A 50 5.24 -9.61 -17.73
N THR A 51 6.44 -9.62 -18.33
CA THR A 51 7.21 -10.84 -18.62
C THR A 51 8.55 -10.80 -17.88
N LEU A 52 9.09 -11.97 -17.54
CA LEU A 52 10.36 -12.14 -16.84
C LEU A 52 11.25 -13.15 -17.55
N SER A 53 12.49 -12.75 -17.83
CA SER A 53 13.59 -13.64 -18.21
C SER A 53 14.59 -13.74 -17.06
N LEU A 54 14.96 -14.97 -16.69
CA LEU A 54 15.98 -15.24 -15.67
C LEU A 54 17.24 -15.79 -16.35
N ASN A 55 18.40 -15.17 -16.08
CA ASN A 55 19.69 -15.59 -16.62
C ASN A 55 19.68 -15.80 -18.17
N GLY A 56 18.83 -15.05 -18.89
CA GLY A 56 18.73 -15.14 -20.36
C GLY A 56 17.83 -16.26 -20.89
N THR A 57 17.04 -16.93 -20.06
CA THR A 57 16.00 -17.87 -20.53
C THR A 57 14.94 -17.16 -21.37
N SER A 58 14.13 -17.91 -22.11
CA SER A 58 12.94 -17.37 -22.78
C SER A 58 12.05 -16.62 -21.76
N PRO A 59 11.52 -15.43 -22.12
CA PRO A 59 10.61 -14.70 -21.24
C PRO A 59 9.33 -15.49 -20.98
N ALA A 60 8.93 -15.57 -19.71
CA ALA A 60 7.65 -16.12 -19.29
C ALA A 60 6.77 -15.02 -18.69
N GLN A 61 5.45 -15.16 -18.80
CA GLN A 61 4.53 -14.19 -18.18
C GLN A 61 4.63 -14.24 -16.66
N VAL A 62 4.42 -13.11 -16.02
CA VAL A 62 4.14 -13.02 -14.59
C VAL A 62 2.63 -12.85 -14.44
N LEU A 63 2.01 -13.74 -13.69
CA LEU A 63 0.56 -13.81 -13.47
C LEU A 63 0.26 -13.83 -11.97
N TRP A 64 -0.97 -13.49 -11.61
CA TRP A 64 -1.50 -13.60 -10.26
C TRP A 64 -2.75 -14.46 -10.26
N ARG A 65 -2.91 -15.25 -9.18
CA ARG A 65 -4.03 -16.18 -8.99
C ARG A 65 -4.27 -17.07 -10.22
N GLY A 66 -3.20 -17.55 -10.85
CA GLY A 66 -3.25 -18.47 -11.98
C GLY A 66 -3.26 -17.75 -13.32
N THR A 67 -4.31 -16.98 -13.63
CA THR A 67 -4.55 -16.50 -14.99
C THR A 67 -4.56 -14.98 -15.13
N LEU A 68 -4.51 -14.20 -14.05
CA LEU A 68 -4.64 -12.75 -14.13
C LEU A 68 -3.28 -12.11 -14.49
N PRO A 69 -3.16 -11.39 -15.62
CA PRO A 69 -1.96 -10.60 -15.89
C PRO A 69 -1.77 -9.51 -14.83
N LEU A 70 -0.54 -9.01 -14.73
CA LEU A 70 -0.28 -7.79 -13.96
C LEU A 70 -0.83 -6.58 -14.72
N ASP A 71 -1.29 -5.59 -13.97
CA ASP A 71 -1.74 -4.29 -14.45
C ASP A 71 -0.78 -3.18 -13.97
N SER A 72 -0.91 -1.99 -14.53
CA SER A 72 -0.11 -0.82 -14.16
C SER A 72 -0.10 -0.60 -12.65
N GLY A 73 1.09 -0.47 -12.06
CA GLY A 73 1.27 -0.21 -10.63
C GLY A 73 1.37 -1.44 -9.73
N ASP A 74 1.15 -2.66 -10.24
CA ASP A 74 1.23 -3.89 -9.44
C ASP A 74 2.63 -4.14 -8.85
N LEU A 75 3.68 -3.80 -9.60
CA LEU A 75 5.07 -3.88 -9.17
C LEU A 75 5.52 -2.54 -8.60
N SER A 76 6.13 -2.56 -7.42
CA SER A 76 6.74 -1.38 -6.80
C SER A 76 8.27 -1.53 -6.72
N PRO A 77 9.06 -0.48 -7.03
CA PRO A 77 10.51 -0.52 -6.93
C PRO A 77 10.99 -0.96 -5.54
N GLY A 78 11.92 -1.91 -5.49
CA GLY A 78 12.52 -2.41 -4.26
C GLY A 78 11.63 -3.33 -3.41
N VAL A 79 10.39 -3.58 -3.82
CA VAL A 79 9.48 -4.49 -3.09
C VAL A 79 9.65 -5.92 -3.59
N PRO A 80 10.01 -6.89 -2.73
CA PRO A 80 10.10 -8.30 -3.13
C PRO A 80 8.75 -8.86 -3.55
N VAL A 81 8.74 -9.53 -4.69
CA VAL A 81 7.58 -10.20 -5.29
C VAL A 81 7.90 -11.69 -5.33
N PRO A 82 7.34 -12.50 -4.41
CA PRO A 82 7.61 -13.93 -4.38
C PRO A 82 6.89 -14.62 -5.54
N LEU A 83 7.67 -15.23 -6.42
CA LEU A 83 7.21 -15.91 -7.62
C LEU A 83 7.49 -17.41 -7.52
N VAL A 84 6.60 -18.22 -8.10
CA VAL A 84 6.81 -19.64 -8.36
C VAL A 84 6.55 -19.92 -9.84
N TYR A 85 7.51 -20.50 -10.56
CA TYR A 85 7.26 -20.95 -11.93
C TYR A 85 6.40 -22.21 -11.91
N ASP A 86 5.27 -22.21 -12.62
CA ASP A 86 4.33 -23.35 -12.65
C ASP A 86 4.59 -24.35 -13.80
N GLY A 87 5.55 -24.05 -14.67
CA GLY A 87 5.84 -24.82 -15.89
C GLY A 87 5.49 -24.09 -17.18
N ALA A 88 4.73 -22.99 -17.09
CA ALA A 88 4.40 -22.11 -18.22
C ALA A 88 4.65 -20.63 -17.88
N SER A 89 4.23 -20.19 -16.69
CA SER A 89 4.30 -18.80 -16.24
C SER A 89 4.85 -18.70 -14.81
N PHE A 90 5.32 -17.52 -14.43
CA PHE A 90 5.60 -17.19 -13.04
C PHE A 90 4.31 -16.77 -12.34
N GLN A 91 3.94 -17.51 -11.30
CA GLN A 91 2.83 -17.20 -10.44
C GLN A 91 3.30 -16.38 -9.25
N TRP A 92 2.73 -15.20 -9.07
CA TRP A 92 2.91 -14.43 -7.86
C TRP A 92 2.10 -15.07 -6.72
N VAL A 93 2.81 -15.62 -5.74
CA VAL A 93 2.26 -16.36 -4.60
C VAL A 93 2.15 -15.52 -3.32
N GLY A 94 2.45 -14.23 -3.41
CA GLY A 94 2.31 -13.28 -2.33
C GLY A 94 0.99 -12.51 -2.42
N GLU A 95 0.66 -11.82 -1.34
CA GLU A 95 -0.41 -10.84 -1.38
C GLU A 95 0.08 -9.64 -2.19
N ARG A 96 -0.70 -9.26 -3.21
CA ARG A 96 -0.54 -7.95 -3.81
C ARG A 96 -0.84 -6.95 -2.72
N ALA A 97 0.09 -6.05 -2.47
CA ALA A 97 -0.21 -4.76 -1.91
C ALA A 97 -1.35 -4.16 -2.76
N GLY A 98 -2.62 -4.34 -2.37
CA GLY A 98 -3.74 -3.89 -3.17
C GLY A 98 -3.57 -2.42 -3.51
N ALA A 99 -3.76 -2.05 -4.79
CA ALA A 99 -3.86 -0.65 -5.15
C ALA A 99 -4.98 -0.02 -4.32
N CYS A 100 -4.76 1.20 -3.84
CA CYS A 100 -5.79 1.89 -3.09
C CYS A 100 -7.02 2.12 -3.99
N PRO A 101 -8.24 1.94 -3.45
CA PRO A 101 -9.45 2.19 -4.23
C PRO A 101 -9.51 3.65 -4.70
N PRO A 102 -10.27 3.95 -5.77
CA PRO A 102 -10.42 5.31 -6.27
C PRO A 102 -10.78 6.28 -5.14
N GLY A 103 -10.10 7.43 -5.10
CA GLY A 103 -10.25 8.43 -4.03
C GLY A 103 -9.35 8.20 -2.82
N PHE A 104 -8.58 7.11 -2.78
CA PHE A 104 -7.59 6.83 -1.75
C PHE A 104 -6.17 6.76 -2.34
N ILE A 105 -5.19 7.18 -1.55
CA ILE A 105 -3.77 7.11 -1.84
C ILE A 105 -3.06 6.16 -0.86
N PRO A 106 -1.96 5.52 -1.28
CA PRO A 106 -1.22 4.61 -0.41
C PRO A 106 -0.55 5.39 0.72
N LEU A 107 -0.89 5.01 1.95
CA LEU A 107 -0.24 5.51 3.16
C LEU A 107 0.88 4.57 3.60
N SER A 108 0.59 3.26 3.61
CA SER A 108 1.52 2.24 4.08
C SER A 108 1.37 0.94 3.29
N ARG A 109 2.06 -0.10 3.76
CA ARG A 109 1.93 -1.45 3.23
C ARG A 109 0.64 -2.18 3.63
N GLU A 110 -0.28 -1.55 4.33
CA GLU A 110 -1.54 -2.18 4.71
C GLU A 110 -2.71 -1.19 4.66
N VAL A 111 -2.42 0.10 4.50
CA VAL A 111 -3.39 1.16 4.70
C VAL A 111 -3.37 2.14 3.53
N CYS A 112 -4.58 2.48 3.11
CA CYS A 112 -4.90 3.55 2.18
C CYS A 112 -5.61 4.68 2.95
N ILE A 113 -5.34 5.93 2.57
CA ILE A 113 -5.97 7.12 3.16
C ILE A 113 -6.66 7.91 2.06
N GLN A 114 -7.82 8.52 2.32
CA GLN A 114 -8.48 9.36 1.33
C GLN A 114 -7.58 10.51 0.88
N ALA A 115 -7.54 10.74 -0.44
CA ALA A 115 -6.72 11.77 -1.06
C ALA A 115 -7.20 13.19 -0.72
N LEU A 116 -8.52 13.34 -0.53
CA LEU A 116 -9.19 14.58 -0.16
C LEU A 116 -10.03 14.37 1.10
N PRO A 117 -10.23 15.42 1.92
CA PRO A 117 -11.13 15.33 3.06
C PRO A 117 -12.59 15.27 2.59
N ASN A 118 -13.41 14.55 3.34
CA ASN A 118 -14.86 14.65 3.23
C ASN A 118 -15.34 16.01 3.74
N ASP A 119 -16.56 16.38 3.34
CA ASP A 119 -17.26 17.55 3.85
C ASP A 119 -17.40 17.50 5.38
N SER A 120 -17.53 18.69 5.98
CA SER A 120 -17.64 18.83 7.43
C SER A 120 -18.90 18.13 7.95
N SER A 121 -18.72 17.32 8.99
CA SER A 121 -19.82 16.61 9.65
C SER A 121 -19.52 16.41 11.14
N THR A 122 -20.52 15.99 11.91
CA THR A 122 -20.30 15.60 13.31
C THR A 122 -19.39 14.37 13.39
N PHE A 123 -18.71 14.16 14.51
CA PHE A 123 -17.83 13.00 14.69
C PHE A 123 -18.56 11.68 14.40
N TRP A 124 -19.81 11.55 14.88
CA TRP A 124 -20.63 10.35 14.68
C TRP A 124 -20.99 10.12 13.21
N GLN A 125 -21.34 11.19 12.50
CA GLN A 125 -21.62 11.12 11.06
C GLN A 125 -20.36 10.79 10.26
N ALA A 126 -19.20 11.34 10.64
CA ALA A 126 -17.93 11.03 10.00
C ALA A 126 -17.55 9.54 10.15
N VAL A 127 -17.78 8.94 11.33
CA VAL A 127 -17.61 7.49 11.53
C VAL A 127 -18.52 6.69 10.61
N LEU A 128 -19.80 7.04 10.54
CA LEU A 128 -20.78 6.36 9.68
C LEU A 128 -20.44 6.50 8.19
N GLN A 129 -20.06 7.70 7.76
CA GLN A 129 -19.65 7.99 6.38
C GLN A 129 -18.44 7.16 5.97
N CYS A 130 -17.45 7.00 6.86
CA CYS A 130 -16.35 6.08 6.60
C CYS A 130 -16.81 4.63 6.53
N GLY A 131 -17.73 4.22 7.40
CA GLY A 131 -18.34 2.88 7.38
C GLY A 131 -19.06 2.56 6.08
N ASP A 132 -19.78 3.52 5.50
CA ASP A 132 -20.48 3.38 4.21
C ASP A 132 -19.51 3.18 3.03
N MET A 133 -18.25 3.62 3.17
CA MET A 133 -17.16 3.37 2.21
C MET A 133 -16.38 2.08 2.49
N ASP A 134 -16.87 1.25 3.42
CA ASP A 134 -16.15 0.08 3.93
C ASP A 134 -14.72 0.48 4.38
N ALA A 135 -14.67 1.57 5.14
CA ALA A 135 -13.48 2.19 5.69
C ALA A 135 -13.75 2.58 7.15
N ARG A 136 -12.78 3.23 7.79
CA ARG A 136 -12.94 3.82 9.13
C ARG A 136 -12.32 5.20 9.17
N LEU A 137 -12.63 5.99 10.19
CA LEU A 137 -11.85 7.19 10.45
C LEU A 137 -10.37 6.81 10.59
N CYS A 138 -9.49 7.64 10.00
CA CYS A 138 -8.06 7.46 10.15
C CYS A 138 -7.66 7.63 11.62
N THR A 139 -6.79 6.76 12.11
CA THR A 139 -6.19 6.94 13.44
C THR A 139 -5.29 8.17 13.44
N PHE A 140 -4.94 8.65 14.64
CA PHE A 140 -3.93 9.70 14.82
C PHE A 140 -2.65 9.41 14.02
N SER A 141 -2.09 8.22 14.18
CA SER A 141 -0.82 7.84 13.56
C SER A 141 -0.92 7.76 12.05
N GLU A 142 -2.04 7.28 11.51
CA GLU A 142 -2.23 7.19 10.07
C GLU A 142 -2.38 8.57 9.43
N TRP A 143 -3.15 9.45 10.06
CA TRP A 143 -3.35 10.81 9.57
C TRP A 143 -2.03 11.60 9.59
N THR A 144 -1.28 11.56 10.70
CA THR A 144 0.02 12.23 10.81
C THR A 144 1.05 11.65 9.83
N ALA A 145 1.08 10.33 9.64
CA ALA A 145 1.93 9.70 8.64
C ALA A 145 1.55 10.15 7.22
N GLY A 146 0.26 10.24 6.90
CA GLY A 146 -0.22 10.73 5.61
C GLY A 146 0.26 12.16 5.36
N CYS A 147 0.03 13.03 6.33
CA CYS A 147 0.43 14.43 6.27
C CYS A 147 1.94 14.63 6.12
N SER A 148 2.77 13.87 6.85
CA SER A 148 4.23 14.05 6.82
C SER A 148 4.93 13.31 5.69
N MET A 149 4.34 12.25 5.13
CA MET A 149 5.03 11.36 4.18
C MET A 149 4.52 11.46 2.75
N THR A 150 3.31 12.00 2.53
CA THR A 150 2.73 12.10 1.18
C THR A 150 2.64 13.56 0.73
N GLY A 151 3.40 13.91 -0.32
CA GLY A 151 3.60 15.30 -0.74
C GLY A 151 2.32 16.06 -1.14
N GLU A 152 1.29 15.35 -1.60
CA GLU A 152 -0.01 15.95 -1.98
C GLU A 152 -1.03 16.00 -0.82
N PHE A 153 -0.75 15.33 0.30
CA PHE A 153 -1.68 15.35 1.43
C PHE A 153 -1.61 16.66 2.19
N PHE A 154 -0.41 17.18 2.46
CA PHE A 154 -0.25 18.40 3.24
C PHE A 154 -1.00 19.59 2.61
N SER A 155 -0.97 19.71 1.29
CA SER A 155 -1.64 20.79 0.55
C SER A 155 -3.16 20.70 0.53
N THR A 156 -3.72 19.54 0.87
CA THR A 156 -5.18 19.30 0.88
C THR A 156 -5.77 19.40 2.29
N VAL A 157 -4.94 19.69 3.30
CA VAL A 157 -5.40 19.97 4.67
C VAL A 157 -5.81 21.44 4.77
N GLU A 158 -7.12 21.69 4.79
CA GLU A 158 -7.69 23.04 4.85
C GLU A 158 -8.12 23.46 6.27
N GLY A 159 -8.03 22.56 7.25
CA GLY A 159 -8.49 22.81 8.60
C GLY A 159 -8.29 21.63 9.53
N TYR A 160 -9.03 21.65 10.64
CA TYR A 160 -9.11 20.47 11.51
C TYR A 160 -9.84 19.33 10.81
N GLU A 161 -9.40 18.11 11.07
CA GLU A 161 -10.03 16.86 10.62
C GLU A 161 -10.23 15.91 11.81
N TRP A 162 -11.40 15.26 11.88
CA TRP A 162 -11.68 14.20 12.85
C TRP A 162 -10.75 13.00 12.63
N VAL A 163 -10.28 12.41 13.74
CA VAL A 163 -9.49 11.17 13.73
C VAL A 163 -10.05 10.17 14.74
N ASP A 164 -9.85 8.89 14.45
CA ASP A 164 -10.18 7.78 15.34
C ASP A 164 -9.13 7.66 16.46
N HIS A 165 -9.24 8.56 17.44
CA HIS A 165 -8.37 8.54 18.62
C HIS A 165 -9.08 9.15 19.83
N ALA A 166 -8.82 8.60 21.02
CA ALA A 166 -9.36 9.12 22.26
C ALA A 166 -8.86 10.56 22.52
N ALA A 167 -9.76 11.46 22.92
CA ALA A 167 -9.40 12.84 23.25
C ALA A 167 -8.76 12.98 24.65
N ASN A 168 -8.74 11.91 25.45
CA ASN A 168 -8.42 11.93 26.89
C ASN A 168 -9.22 12.99 27.66
N ASP A 169 -10.46 13.22 27.20
CA ASP A 169 -11.42 14.19 27.74
C ASP A 169 -12.80 13.50 27.66
N GLN A 170 -13.62 13.70 28.68
CA GLN A 170 -14.84 12.93 28.91
C GLN A 170 -15.88 13.14 27.79
N ASP A 171 -15.91 14.32 27.18
CA ASP A 171 -16.99 14.72 26.27
C ASP A 171 -16.47 15.23 24.91
N LYS A 172 -15.24 14.85 24.54
CA LYS A 172 -14.60 15.36 23.32
C LYS A 172 -14.03 14.27 22.43
N ALA A 173 -13.90 14.60 21.15
CA ALA A 173 -13.20 13.82 20.15
C ALA A 173 -11.94 14.56 19.67
N LYS A 174 -10.96 13.80 19.17
CA LYS A 174 -9.66 14.31 18.73
C LYS A 174 -9.76 14.85 17.30
N VAL A 175 -9.11 15.99 17.06
CA VAL A 175 -8.91 16.55 15.72
C VAL A 175 -7.44 16.84 15.45
N LEU A 176 -7.03 16.70 14.19
CA LEU A 176 -5.67 17.03 13.70
C LEU A 176 -5.73 18.02 12.54
N GLY A 177 -4.59 18.58 12.15
CA GLY A 177 -4.46 19.35 10.91
C GLY A 177 -3.98 20.77 11.10
N LEU A 178 -4.27 21.39 12.24
CA LEU A 178 -3.80 22.72 12.57
C LEU A 178 -3.04 22.74 13.89
N ASN A 179 -2.05 23.60 13.99
CA ASN A 179 -1.47 23.97 15.26
C ASN A 179 -2.52 24.72 16.11
N SER A 180 -2.71 24.31 17.37
CA SER A 180 -3.76 24.86 18.24
C SER A 180 -3.56 26.32 18.65
N VAL A 181 -2.37 26.88 18.45
CA VAL A 181 -2.03 28.26 18.78
C VAL A 181 -1.93 29.12 17.53
N THR A 182 -1.16 28.68 16.53
CA THR A 182 -0.90 29.48 15.33
C THR A 182 -1.98 29.32 14.25
N LEU A 183 -2.82 28.28 14.34
CA LEU A 183 -3.84 27.92 13.35
C LEU A 183 -3.30 27.68 11.93
N VAL A 184 -1.99 27.47 11.82
CA VAL A 184 -1.33 27.06 10.58
C VAL A 184 -1.41 25.55 10.45
N VAL A 185 -1.49 25.06 9.20
CA VAL A 185 -1.47 23.63 8.89
C VAL A 185 -0.24 22.97 9.49
N SER A 186 -0.43 21.87 10.21
CA SER A 186 0.64 21.14 10.91
C SER A 186 0.24 19.67 11.08
N CYS A 187 1.16 18.77 10.71
CA CYS A 187 0.92 17.33 10.71
C CYS A 187 0.88 16.69 12.10
N ASP A 188 1.55 17.33 13.04
CA ASP A 188 1.61 17.02 14.46
C ASP A 188 0.66 17.89 15.30
N GLY A 189 0.04 18.88 14.66
CA GLY A 189 -0.91 19.82 15.24
C GLY A 189 -2.28 19.20 15.42
N GLY A 190 -2.88 19.45 16.59
CA GLY A 190 -4.20 18.96 16.89
C GLY A 190 -4.85 19.65 18.07
N SER A 191 -6.11 19.31 18.28
CA SER A 191 -6.92 19.80 19.39
C SER A 191 -7.97 18.75 19.76
N HIS A 192 -8.94 19.16 20.56
CA HIS A 192 -10.15 18.39 20.85
C HIS A 192 -11.38 19.25 20.62
N ARG A 193 -12.50 18.63 20.27
CA ARG A 193 -13.76 19.31 19.99
C ARG A 193 -14.93 18.47 20.49
N ILE A 194 -16.04 19.14 20.82
CA ILE A 194 -17.29 18.45 21.19
C ILE A 194 -17.76 17.66 19.95
N PRO A 195 -18.12 16.37 20.06
CA PRO A 195 -18.44 15.51 18.91
C PRO A 195 -19.58 16.01 18.01
N SER A 196 -20.42 16.92 18.50
CA SER A 196 -21.56 17.50 17.79
C SER A 196 -21.21 18.70 16.90
N VAL A 197 -19.97 19.20 16.92
CA VAL A 197 -19.55 20.27 16.00
C VAL A 197 -19.17 19.67 14.64
N GLU A 198 -19.31 20.45 13.58
CA GLU A 198 -18.96 20.00 12.23
C GLU A 198 -17.49 20.24 11.94
N VAL A 199 -16.77 19.17 11.61
CA VAL A 199 -15.35 19.18 11.22
C VAL A 199 -15.19 18.22 10.05
N ARG A 200 -14.24 18.51 9.16
CA ARG A 200 -13.92 17.60 8.06
C ARG A 200 -13.33 16.30 8.58
N SER A 201 -13.21 15.29 7.72
CA SER A 201 -12.60 14.03 8.11
C SER A 201 -12.03 13.30 6.90
N ARG A 202 -11.11 12.37 7.15
CA ARG A 202 -10.65 11.41 6.16
C ARG A 202 -10.82 9.99 6.68
N CYS A 203 -11.14 9.12 5.73
CA CYS A 203 -11.27 7.71 5.97
C CYS A 203 -9.99 6.98 5.56
N CYS A 204 -9.64 5.98 6.36
CA CYS A 204 -8.56 5.04 6.13
C CYS A 204 -9.16 3.66 5.90
N LYS A 205 -8.59 2.95 4.94
CA LYS A 205 -9.04 1.62 4.52
C LYS A 205 -7.87 0.65 4.53
N THR A 206 -8.08 -0.52 5.13
CA THR A 206 -7.12 -1.61 5.07
C THR A 206 -7.15 -2.24 3.68
N ARG A 207 -5.98 -2.61 3.15
CA ARG A 207 -5.82 -3.22 1.82
C ARG A 207 -5.64 -4.73 1.90
#